data_AF-A0A419DK03-F1
#
_entry.id   AF-A0A419DK03-F1
#
_cell.length_a   1.000
_cell.length_b   1.000
_cell.length_c   1.000
_cell.angle_alpha   90.00
_cell.angle_beta   90.00
_cell.angle_gamma   90.00
#
_symmetry.space_group_name_H-M   'P 1'
#
loop_
_entity.id
_entity.type
_entity.pdbx_description
1 polymer ?
#
loop_
_entity_poly.entity_id
_entity_poly.type
_entity_poly.pdbx_seq_one_letter_code
_entity_poly.pdbx_strand_id
1 'polypeptide(L)'
;MVNDDNECSRSAKENAATSLVNKEVTSLEVFLEEIKTLIKSGKRRFVMRKDIRGHDYIHHLSNLGLTTIEEAWKEILQLESKHYFQGPEEDYKYQSQGKVIWVFKKNINETVTYIKLKIDPSSQQCVCLSFHEDYP
;
A
#
# COMPACT_ATOMS: atom_id res chain seq x y z
N MET A 1 10.87 -52.71 32.82
CA MET A 1 10.65 -53.01 31.38
C MET A 1 9.15 -53.14 31.25
N VAL A 2 8.39 -52.13 30.86
CA VAL A 2 8.45 -51.39 29.58
C VAL A 2 8.02 -49.93 29.83
N ASN A 3 8.64 -48.98 29.12
CA ASN A 3 8.30 -47.56 29.15
C ASN A 3 7.13 -47.29 28.19
N ASP A 4 6.12 -46.54 28.62
CA ASP A 4 5.08 -45.96 27.73
C ASP A 4 4.85 -44.48 28.11
N ASP A 5 5.91 -43.68 28.00
CA ASP A 5 5.81 -42.22 27.93
C ASP A 5 5.66 -41.81 26.45
N ASN A 6 4.44 -41.88 25.89
CA ASN A 6 4.22 -41.30 24.56
C ASN A 6 2.78 -40.82 24.30
N GLU A 7 2.21 -40.08 25.26
CA GLU A 7 0.95 -39.36 25.04
C GLU A 7 1.03 -37.85 25.36
N CYS A 8 2.23 -37.31 25.60
CA CYS A 8 2.47 -35.87 25.78
C CYS A 8 3.03 -35.18 24.50
N SER A 9 3.20 -35.94 23.41
CA SER A 9 3.86 -35.46 22.17
C SER A 9 2.90 -35.14 21.01
N ARG A 10 1.60 -35.46 21.13
CA ARG A 10 0.57 -35.13 20.11
C ARG A 10 -0.13 -33.80 20.35
N SER A 11 -0.23 -33.33 21.60
CA SER A 11 -0.86 -32.04 21.94
C SER A 11 -0.01 -30.80 21.62
N ALA A 12 1.31 -30.96 21.38
CA ALA A 12 2.20 -29.83 21.08
C ALA A 12 2.29 -29.49 19.59
N LYS A 13 1.82 -30.37 18.69
CA LYS A 13 1.90 -30.16 17.23
C LYS A 13 0.63 -29.56 16.62
N GLU A 14 -0.51 -29.68 17.28
CA GLU A 14 -1.75 -29.01 16.85
C GLU A 14 -1.81 -27.53 17.24
N ASN A 15 -1.05 -27.09 18.26
CA ASN A 15 -0.96 -25.67 18.64
C ASN A 15 0.10 -24.88 17.86
N ALA A 16 0.93 -25.52 17.04
CA ALA A 16 1.88 -24.84 16.16
C ALA A 16 1.28 -24.48 14.78
N ALA A 17 0.21 -25.16 14.37
CA ALA A 17 -0.48 -24.90 13.10
C ALA A 17 -1.42 -23.68 13.16
N THR A 18 -1.79 -23.24 14.36
CA THR A 18 -2.60 -22.02 14.60
C THR A 18 -1.73 -20.75 14.74
N SER A 19 -0.42 -20.83 14.47
CA SER A 19 0.55 -19.73 14.64
C SER A 19 0.99 -19.05 13.33
N LEU A 20 0.36 -19.32 12.18
CA LEU A 20 0.83 -18.77 10.89
C LEU A 20 -0.24 -18.05 10.05
N VAL A 21 -1.43 -17.81 10.59
CA VAL A 21 -2.48 -17.04 9.90
C VAL A 21 -3.00 -15.94 10.82
N ASN A 22 -2.14 -14.99 11.16
CA ASN A 22 -2.53 -13.66 11.64
C ASN A 22 -1.52 -12.66 11.09
N LYS A 23 -1.51 -12.49 9.76
CA LYS A 23 -0.96 -11.28 9.17
C LYS A 23 -2.03 -10.22 9.35
N GLU A 24 -1.89 -9.43 10.40
CA GLU A 24 -2.82 -8.38 10.79
C GLU A 24 -3.27 -7.59 9.55
N VAL A 25 -4.57 -7.59 9.28
CA VAL A 25 -5.17 -6.65 8.35
C VAL A 25 -5.04 -5.29 9.00
N THR A 26 -4.04 -4.51 8.57
CA THR A 26 -3.92 -3.10 8.96
C THR A 26 -5.19 -2.38 8.52
N SER A 27 -5.85 -1.66 9.44
CA SER A 27 -7.05 -0.88 9.07
C SER A 27 -6.67 0.28 8.15
N LEU A 28 -7.66 0.79 7.41
CA LEU A 28 -7.48 1.94 6.52
C LEU A 28 -6.93 3.16 7.27
N GLU A 29 -7.44 3.42 8.47
CA GLU A 29 -7.03 4.55 9.31
C GLU A 29 -5.57 4.41 9.75
N VAL A 30 -5.15 3.22 10.17
CA VAL A 30 -3.76 2.95 10.56
C VAL A 30 -2.84 3.10 9.34
N PHE A 31 -3.24 2.57 8.19
CA PHE A 31 -2.48 2.72 6.95
C PHE A 31 -2.31 4.20 6.55
N LEU A 32 -3.38 5.00 6.60
CA LEU A 32 -3.35 6.43 6.28
C LEU A 32 -2.42 7.21 7.22
N GLU A 33 -2.47 6.95 8.52
CA GLU A 33 -1.57 7.59 9.50
C GLU A 33 -0.10 7.21 9.26
N GLU A 34 0.16 5.94 8.94
CA GLU A 34 1.51 5.45 8.68
C GLU A 34 2.12 6.09 7.41
N ILE A 35 1.39 6.09 6.28
CA ILE A 35 1.90 6.73 5.06
C ILE A 35 2.12 8.22 5.25
N LYS A 36 1.26 8.93 6.02
CA LYS A 36 1.42 10.36 6.28
C LYS A 36 2.69 10.62 7.09
N THR A 37 3.00 9.78 8.06
CA THR A 37 4.23 9.83 8.84
C THR A 37 5.47 9.59 7.97
N LEU A 38 5.41 8.58 7.10
CA LEU A 38 6.50 8.28 6.15
C LEU A 38 6.73 9.44 5.17
N ILE A 39 5.66 10.00 4.60
CA ILE A 39 5.75 11.13 3.66
C ILE A 39 6.35 12.37 4.35
N LYS A 40 5.91 12.70 5.56
CA LYS A 40 6.45 13.84 6.33
C LYS A 40 7.92 13.68 6.70
N SER A 41 8.39 12.45 6.90
CA SER A 41 9.80 12.14 7.16
C SER A 41 10.65 11.99 5.89
N GLY A 42 10.08 12.24 4.70
CA GLY A 42 10.77 12.12 3.42
C GLY A 42 10.93 10.68 2.92
N LYS A 43 10.41 9.68 3.63
CA LYS A 43 10.44 8.26 3.27
C LYS A 43 9.34 7.93 2.26
N ARG A 44 9.48 8.47 1.06
CA ARG A 44 8.46 8.41 0.01
C ARG A 44 9.08 8.33 -1.38
N ARG A 45 8.43 7.63 -2.30
CA ARG A 45 8.84 7.63 -3.72
C ARG A 45 7.68 7.33 -4.65
N PHE A 46 7.72 7.92 -5.84
CA PHE A 46 6.96 7.46 -7.00
C PHE A 46 7.72 6.31 -7.67
N VAL A 47 7.00 5.31 -8.16
CA VAL A 47 7.62 4.31 -9.04
C VAL A 47 7.72 4.88 -10.44
N MET A 48 8.92 4.89 -11.00
CA MET A 48 9.16 5.26 -12.39
C MET A 48 8.67 4.15 -13.32
N ARG A 49 7.43 4.26 -13.79
CA ARG A 49 6.81 3.37 -14.77
C ARG A 49 6.12 4.20 -15.83
N LYS A 50 6.07 3.65 -17.05
CA LYS A 50 5.27 4.17 -18.14
C LYS A 50 3.97 3.37 -18.25
N ASP A 51 2.87 4.05 -18.51
CA ASP A 51 1.61 3.41 -18.90
C ASP A 51 1.72 2.83 -20.33
N ILE A 52 0.64 2.20 -20.80
CA ILE A 52 0.59 1.62 -22.15
C ILE A 52 0.74 2.65 -23.28
N ARG A 53 0.51 3.93 -23.01
CA ARG A 53 0.67 5.06 -23.94
C ARG A 53 2.05 5.69 -23.83
N GLY A 54 2.90 5.21 -22.92
CA GLY A 54 4.25 5.73 -22.70
C GLY A 54 4.33 6.90 -21.72
N HIS A 55 3.25 7.25 -21.03
CA HIS A 55 3.19 8.35 -20.07
C HIS A 55 3.70 7.90 -18.70
N ASP A 56 4.54 8.72 -18.08
CA ASP A 56 4.97 8.52 -16.70
C ASP A 56 4.16 9.39 -15.73
N TYR A 57 4.46 9.26 -14.44
CA TYR A 57 3.75 10.04 -13.42
C TYR A 57 3.91 11.56 -13.63
N ILE A 58 5.02 12.06 -14.18
CA ILE A 58 5.24 13.50 -14.39
C ILE A 58 4.26 14.03 -15.44
N HIS A 59 4.04 13.27 -16.51
CA HIS A 59 3.01 13.59 -17.50
C HIS A 59 1.62 13.70 -16.86
N HIS A 60 1.28 12.74 -16.00
CA HIS A 60 -0.01 12.76 -15.29
C HIS A 60 -0.13 13.92 -14.29
N LEU A 61 0.95 14.29 -13.60
CA LEU A 61 0.96 15.49 -12.76
C LEU A 61 0.60 16.74 -13.58
N SER A 62 1.25 16.90 -14.74
CA SER A 62 0.98 18.02 -15.64
C SER A 62 -0.49 18.08 -16.08
N ASN A 63 -1.08 16.94 -16.44
CA ASN A 63 -2.48 16.89 -16.86
C ASN A 63 -3.46 17.22 -15.73
N LEU A 64 -3.09 16.89 -14.48
CA LEU A 64 -3.85 17.24 -13.29
C LEU A 64 -3.62 18.69 -12.84
N GLY A 65 -2.82 19.48 -13.58
CA GLY A 65 -2.46 20.85 -13.21
C GLY A 65 -1.52 20.94 -12.02
N LEU A 66 -0.81 19.86 -11.69
CA LEU A 66 0.23 19.82 -10.66
C LEU A 66 1.59 20.07 -11.32
N THR A 67 2.27 21.10 -10.85
CA THR A 67 3.54 21.57 -11.44
C THR A 67 4.76 21.01 -10.72
N THR A 68 4.58 20.49 -9.50
CA THR A 68 5.66 19.94 -8.67
C THR A 68 5.30 18.57 -8.10
N ILE A 69 6.32 17.77 -7.80
CA ILE A 69 6.17 16.47 -7.13
C ILE A 69 5.64 16.69 -5.69
N GLU A 70 6.03 17.78 -5.06
CA GLU A 70 5.60 18.18 -3.73
C GLU A 70 4.10 18.43 -3.65
N GLU A 71 3.50 19.01 -4.69
CA GLU A 71 2.03 19.17 -4.78
C GLU A 71 1.33 17.81 -4.79
N ALA A 72 1.81 16.85 -5.59
CA ALA A 72 1.24 15.49 -5.60
C ALA A 72 1.29 14.83 -4.21
N TRP A 73 2.39 15.01 -3.47
CA TRP A 73 2.47 14.50 -2.11
C TRP A 73 1.60 15.28 -1.11
N LYS A 74 1.39 16.59 -1.29
CA LYS A 74 0.40 17.35 -0.50
C LYS A 74 -1.00 16.78 -0.73
N GLU A 75 -1.33 16.41 -1.96
CA GLU A 75 -2.61 15.77 -2.29
C GLU A 75 -2.76 14.41 -1.59
N ILE A 76 -1.70 13.59 -1.55
CA ILE A 76 -1.67 12.31 -0.82
C ILE A 76 -1.78 12.51 0.70
N LEU A 77 -1.14 13.53 1.27
CA LEU A 77 -1.23 13.85 2.71
C LEU A 77 -2.65 14.23 3.15
N GLN A 78 -3.48 14.70 2.22
CA GLN A 78 -4.88 15.05 2.45
C GLN A 78 -5.85 13.87 2.21
N LEU A 79 -5.34 12.66 1.93
CA LEU A 79 -6.21 11.50 1.86
C LEU A 79 -6.88 11.22 3.20
N GLU A 80 -8.13 10.75 3.10
CA GLU A 80 -9.07 10.51 4.19
C GLU A 80 -9.87 9.26 3.82
N SER A 81 -10.55 8.63 4.79
CA SER A 81 -11.31 7.41 4.53
C SER A 81 -12.40 7.58 3.47
N LYS A 82 -12.94 8.79 3.26
CA LYS A 82 -13.91 9.08 2.18
C LYS A 82 -13.35 8.95 0.75
N HIS A 83 -12.02 9.02 0.61
CA HIS A 83 -11.33 8.88 -0.67
C HIS A 83 -10.98 7.42 -0.99
N TYR A 84 -11.20 6.50 -0.05
CA TYR A 84 -10.92 5.09 -0.25
C TYR A 84 -11.80 4.52 -1.35
N PHE A 85 -11.20 3.74 -2.25
CA PHE A 85 -11.88 3.09 -3.35
C PHE A 85 -11.79 1.56 -3.25
N GLN A 86 -10.60 1.03 -3.02
CA GLN A 86 -10.35 -0.42 -3.05
C GLN A 86 -9.09 -0.78 -2.25
N GLY A 87 -9.05 -1.99 -1.68
CA GLY A 87 -7.97 -2.46 -0.80
C GLY A 87 -8.51 -3.02 0.52
N PRO A 88 -7.64 -3.47 1.44
CA PRO A 88 -6.28 -3.90 1.17
C PRO A 88 -6.27 -5.09 0.18
N GLU A 89 -5.42 -5.03 -0.85
CA GLU A 89 -5.28 -6.11 -1.83
C GLU A 89 -3.85 -6.63 -1.92
N GLU A 90 -3.71 -7.92 -2.25
CA GLU A 90 -2.40 -8.53 -2.38
C GLU A 90 -1.60 -7.98 -3.58
N ASP A 91 -0.35 -7.55 -3.34
CA ASP A 91 0.59 -7.18 -4.40
C ASP A 91 1.21 -8.45 -5.02
N TYR A 92 0.49 -9.08 -5.95
CA TYR A 92 0.96 -10.29 -6.64
C TYR A 92 2.23 -10.07 -7.47
N LYS A 93 2.49 -8.84 -7.92
CA LYS A 93 3.61 -8.52 -8.83
C LYS A 93 4.90 -8.22 -8.07
N TYR A 94 4.82 -7.67 -6.86
CA TYR A 94 5.99 -7.26 -6.08
C TYR A 94 5.89 -7.73 -4.63
N GLN A 95 5.63 -9.03 -4.43
CA GLN A 95 5.47 -9.64 -3.11
C GLN A 95 6.67 -9.39 -2.16
N SER A 96 7.88 -9.23 -2.73
CA SER A 96 9.10 -8.91 -1.97
C SER A 96 9.15 -7.47 -1.44
N GLN A 97 8.34 -6.57 -1.98
CA GLN A 97 8.31 -5.14 -1.65
C GLN A 97 7.03 -4.74 -0.91
N GLY A 98 6.41 -5.67 -0.19
CA GLY A 98 5.17 -5.43 0.55
C GLY A 98 3.99 -6.13 -0.08
N LYS A 99 3.08 -6.60 0.78
CA LYS A 99 1.97 -7.48 0.38
C LYS A 99 0.67 -6.74 0.14
N VAL A 100 0.52 -5.49 0.57
CA VAL A 100 -0.79 -4.84 0.58
C VAL A 100 -0.77 -3.53 -0.18
N ILE A 101 -1.76 -3.38 -1.06
CA ILE A 101 -2.01 -2.19 -1.88
C ILE A 101 -3.33 -1.56 -1.46
N TRP A 102 -3.35 -0.23 -1.46
CA TRP A 102 -4.54 0.58 -1.26
C TRP A 102 -4.75 1.52 -2.43
N VAL A 103 -6.00 1.67 -2.84
CA VAL A 103 -6.42 2.52 -3.95
C VAL A 103 -7.39 3.57 -3.44
N PHE A 104 -7.14 4.80 -3.87
CA PHE A 104 -7.94 5.98 -3.53
C PHE A 104 -8.38 6.69 -4.81
N LYS A 105 -9.52 7.36 -4.72
CA LYS A 105 -9.98 8.32 -5.72
C LYS A 105 -10.19 9.68 -5.05
N LYS A 106 -9.59 10.73 -5.60
CA LYS A 106 -9.69 12.10 -5.06
C LYS A 106 -9.87 13.09 -6.20
N ASN A 107 -10.75 14.08 -6.02
CA ASN A 107 -10.83 15.22 -6.94
C ASN A 107 -9.63 16.15 -6.74
N ILE A 108 -8.85 16.34 -7.80
CA ILE A 108 -7.71 17.26 -7.86
C ILE A 108 -7.94 18.13 -9.11
N ASN A 109 -8.09 19.45 -8.93
CA ASN A 109 -8.40 20.38 -10.02
C ASN A 109 -9.54 19.88 -10.92
N GLU A 110 -10.67 19.55 -10.30
CA GLU A 110 -11.90 19.05 -10.97
C GLU A 110 -11.76 17.68 -11.67
N THR A 111 -10.59 17.06 -11.61
CA THR A 111 -10.33 15.74 -12.18
C THR A 111 -10.32 14.67 -11.09
N VAL A 112 -11.13 13.62 -11.26
CA VAL A 112 -11.05 12.43 -10.41
C VAL A 112 -9.69 11.79 -10.66
N THR A 113 -8.88 11.66 -9.62
CA THR A 113 -7.52 11.11 -9.69
C THR A 113 -7.49 9.75 -9.03
N TYR A 114 -6.98 8.75 -9.76
CA TYR A 114 -6.68 7.42 -9.27
C TYR A 114 -5.28 7.38 -8.61
N ILE A 115 -5.22 6.98 -7.34
CA ILE A 115 -4.00 6.96 -6.54
C ILE A 115 -3.81 5.57 -5.94
N LYS A 116 -2.70 4.91 -6.26
CA LYS A 116 -2.36 3.56 -5.79
C LYS A 116 -1.12 3.59 -4.90
N LEU A 117 -1.27 3.19 -3.64
CA LEU A 117 -0.24 3.30 -2.62
C LEU A 117 0.06 1.96 -1.96
N LYS A 118 1.29 1.82 -1.46
CA LYS A 118 1.67 0.78 -0.49
C LYS A 118 2.78 1.24 0.42
N ILE A 119 3.03 0.47 1.47
CA ILE A 119 4.24 0.59 2.29
C ILE A 119 5.16 -0.57 1.93
N ASP A 120 6.39 -0.23 1.54
CA ASP A 120 7.44 -1.21 1.28
C ASP A 120 8.10 -1.60 2.62
N PRO A 121 7.93 -2.83 3.12
CA PRO A 121 8.44 -3.24 4.42
C PRO A 121 9.97 -3.31 4.46
N SER A 122 10.63 -3.46 3.31
CA SER A 122 12.09 -3.57 3.23
C SER A 122 12.75 -2.21 3.41
N SER A 123 12.21 -1.17 2.77
CA SER A 123 12.75 0.18 2.80
C SER A 123 12.04 1.10 3.79
N GLN A 124 10.90 0.67 4.34
CA GLN A 124 10.03 1.47 5.21
C GLN A 124 9.64 2.79 4.54
N GLN A 125 9.21 2.72 3.27
CA GLN A 125 8.81 3.89 2.47
C GLN A 125 7.36 3.78 2.01
N CYS A 126 6.68 4.93 1.95
CA CYS A 126 5.45 5.08 1.20
C CYS A 126 5.75 5.07 -0.30
N VAL A 127 5.23 4.09 -1.01
CA VAL A 127 5.45 3.91 -2.45
C VAL A 127 4.17 4.27 -3.19
N CYS A 128 4.23 5.31 -4.02
CA CYS A 128 3.17 5.64 -4.96
C CYS A 128 3.37 4.84 -6.25
N LEU A 129 2.50 3.86 -6.45
CA LEU A 129 2.50 2.93 -7.58
C LEU A 129 1.86 3.56 -8.82
N SER A 130 0.78 4.32 -8.65
CA SER A 130 0.05 4.99 -9.72
C SER A 130 -0.51 6.30 -9.21
N PHE A 131 -0.45 7.33 -10.04
CA PHE A 131 -1.04 8.65 -9.80
C PHE A 131 -1.41 9.23 -11.17
N HIS A 132 -2.68 9.16 -11.53
CA HIS A 132 -3.16 9.60 -12.83
C HIS A 132 -4.66 9.91 -12.77
N GLU A 133 -5.16 10.59 -13.79
CA GLU A 133 -6.59 10.79 -14.00
C GLU A 133 -7.32 9.44 -14.00
N ASP A 134 -8.48 9.37 -13.38
CA ASP A 134 -9.33 8.18 -13.41
C ASP A 134 -9.88 8.04 -14.82
N TYR A 135 -9.51 6.95 -15.49
CA TYR A 135 -10.01 6.65 -16.83
C TYR A 135 -11.30 5.82 -16.69
N PRO A 136 -12.34 6.09 -17.51
CA PRO A 136 -13.54 5.27 -17.58
C PRO A 136 -13.26 3.85 -18.08
#